data_AF-A0A939KW49-F1
#
_entry.id   AF-A0A939KW49-F1
#
_cell.length_a   1.000
_cell.length_b   1.000
_cell.length_c   1.000
_cell.angle_alpha   90.00
_cell.angle_beta   90.00
_cell.angle_gamma   90.00
#
_symmetry.space_group_name_H-M   'P 1'
#
loop_
_entity.id
_entity.type
_entity.pdbx_description
1 polymer ?
#
loop_
_entity_poly.entity_id
_entity_poly.type
_entity_poly.pdbx_seq_one_letter_code
_entity_poly.pdbx_strand_id
1 'polypeptide(L)'
;MTVTLLKTPIVYPYTDGKPMAESDFARDYLFYGVDVLQYHFRNQKNIYVSGNLFIYYLQNVPDAVVAPDVFLVKGVSNKKRLSYKVWEEGGLTPDWVLEVTSASTRNTDEEEKPRKYAQMGA
;
A
#
# COMPACT_ATOMS: atom_id res chain seq x y z
N MET A 1 37.24 25.17 2.82
CA MET A 1 36.92 23.79 3.24
C MET A 1 35.41 23.67 3.26
N THR A 2 34.82 22.94 2.32
CA THR A 2 33.38 22.66 2.30
C THR A 2 33.11 21.47 3.20
N VAL A 3 32.33 21.69 4.26
CA VAL A 3 31.83 20.62 5.11
C VAL A 3 30.72 19.91 4.35
N THR A 4 31.02 18.75 3.80
CA THR A 4 30.02 17.85 3.23
C THR A 4 29.25 17.24 4.40
N LEU A 5 28.05 17.73 4.69
CA LEU A 5 27.13 17.07 5.62
C LEU A 5 26.81 15.68 5.07
N LEU A 6 27.30 14.63 5.75
CA LEU A 6 26.88 13.25 5.51
C LEU A 6 25.40 13.15 5.88
N LYS A 7 24.51 13.22 4.88
CA LYS A 7 23.08 13.02 5.08
C LYS A 7 22.86 11.53 5.34
N THR A 8 22.50 11.19 6.57
CA THR A 8 22.11 9.80 6.91
C THR A 8 21.00 9.36 5.95
N PRO A 9 21.10 8.17 5.33
CA PRO A 9 20.04 7.66 4.47
C PRO A 9 18.73 7.59 5.24
N ILE A 10 17.66 8.14 4.66
CA ILE A 10 16.31 7.98 5.19
C ILE A 10 15.90 6.52 4.96
N VAL A 11 15.50 5.84 6.04
CA VAL A 11 15.07 4.45 6.00
C VAL A 11 13.55 4.38 5.83
N TYR A 12 13.10 3.56 4.89
CA TYR A 12 11.70 3.20 4.71
C TYR A 12 11.57 1.71 5.03
N PRO A 13 11.08 1.34 6.23
CA PRO A 13 10.88 -0.06 6.57
C PRO A 13 9.84 -0.71 5.64
N TYR A 14 9.76 -2.03 5.63
CA TYR A 14 8.72 -2.76 4.91
C TYR A 14 7.80 -3.55 5.85
N THR A 15 8.00 -3.39 7.16
CA THR A 15 7.25 -4.01 8.25
C THR A 15 7.31 -3.10 9.47
N ASP A 16 6.28 -3.13 10.31
CA ASP A 16 6.28 -2.53 11.65
C ASP A 16 6.88 -3.46 12.72
N GLY A 17 7.38 -4.64 12.32
CA GLY A 17 7.92 -5.66 13.21
C GLY A 17 6.87 -6.51 13.91
N LYS A 18 5.57 -6.30 13.65
CA LYS A 18 4.49 -7.12 14.20
C LYS A 18 4.11 -8.24 13.22
N PRO A 19 3.50 -9.33 13.73
CA PRO A 19 2.87 -10.33 12.86
C PRO A 19 1.73 -9.70 12.04
N MET A 20 1.50 -10.19 10.83
CA MET A 20 0.32 -9.87 10.01
C MET A 20 -0.94 -10.59 10.55
N ALA A 21 -1.16 -10.54 11.86
CA ALA A 21 -2.25 -11.26 12.49
C ALA A 21 -3.59 -10.62 12.13
N GLU A 22 -4.49 -11.41 11.55
CA GLU A 22 -5.84 -11.03 11.20
C GLU A 22 -6.85 -12.04 11.75
N SER A 23 -8.10 -11.60 11.97
CA SER A 23 -9.20 -12.53 12.25
C SER A 23 -9.47 -13.43 11.04
N ASP A 24 -10.04 -14.63 11.25
CA ASP A 24 -10.38 -15.54 10.13
C ASP A 24 -11.27 -14.83 9.09
N PHE A 25 -12.27 -14.07 9.53
CA PHE A 25 -13.16 -13.33 8.64
C PHE A 25 -12.39 -12.30 7.79
N ALA A 26 -11.55 -11.47 8.42
CA ALA A 26 -10.79 -10.44 7.72
C ALA A 26 -9.80 -11.07 6.73
N ARG A 27 -9.08 -12.10 7.19
CA ARG A 27 -8.10 -12.85 6.40
C ARG A 27 -8.73 -13.46 5.14
N ASP A 28 -9.91 -14.07 5.27
CA ASP A 28 -10.55 -14.75 4.15
C ASP A 28 -10.99 -13.75 3.05
N TYR A 29 -11.53 -12.57 3.43
CA TYR A 29 -11.88 -11.51 2.46
C TYR A 29 -10.64 -10.86 1.84
N LEU A 30 -9.57 -10.67 2.61
CA LEU A 30 -8.30 -10.16 2.11
C LEU A 30 -7.75 -11.08 1.02
N PHE A 31 -7.60 -12.37 1.31
CA PHE A 31 -7.10 -13.34 0.34
C PHE A 31 -8.01 -13.43 -0.88
N TYR A 32 -9.33 -13.54 -0.68
CA TYR A 32 -10.28 -13.58 -1.78
C TYR A 32 -10.16 -12.34 -2.69
N GLY A 33 -10.08 -11.14 -2.10
CA GLY A 33 -9.97 -9.88 -2.84
C GLY A 33 -8.69 -9.79 -3.68
N VAL A 34 -7.55 -10.17 -3.10
CA VAL A 34 -6.28 -10.23 -3.85
C VAL A 34 -6.36 -11.27 -4.97
N ASP A 35 -6.80 -12.49 -4.67
CA ASP A 35 -6.81 -13.61 -5.61
C ASP A 35 -7.75 -13.36 -6.79
N VAL A 36 -8.97 -12.87 -6.53
CA VAL A 36 -9.95 -12.62 -7.59
C VAL A 36 -9.49 -11.51 -8.53
N LEU A 37 -8.88 -10.45 -8.01
CA LEU A 37 -8.35 -9.35 -8.82
C LEU A 37 -7.10 -9.77 -9.58
N GLN A 38 -6.18 -10.51 -8.96
CA GLN A 38 -5.02 -11.09 -9.67
C GLN A 38 -5.48 -12.03 -10.80
N TYR A 39 -6.48 -12.87 -10.54
CA TYR A 39 -7.05 -13.74 -11.56
C TYR A 39 -7.72 -12.95 -12.68
N HIS A 40 -8.52 -11.93 -12.35
CA HIS A 40 -9.19 -11.07 -13.33
C HIS A 40 -8.17 -10.36 -14.24
N PHE A 41 -7.09 -9.83 -13.67
CA PHE A 41 -6.05 -9.09 -14.38
C PHE A 41 -4.85 -9.93 -14.84
N ARG A 42 -4.92 -11.27 -14.78
CA ARG A 42 -3.78 -12.18 -15.04
C ARG A 42 -3.08 -12.00 -16.40
N ASN A 43 -3.80 -11.51 -17.40
CA ASN A 43 -3.29 -11.25 -18.75
C ASN A 43 -2.78 -9.82 -18.96
N GLN A 44 -2.92 -8.94 -17.96
CA GLN A 44 -2.52 -7.53 -18.02
C GLN A 44 -1.25 -7.32 -17.20
N LYS A 45 -0.09 -7.26 -17.88
CA LYS A 45 1.23 -7.16 -17.22
C LYS A 45 1.51 -5.78 -16.59
N ASN A 46 0.71 -4.78 -16.96
CA ASN A 46 0.77 -3.40 -16.48
C ASN A 46 -0.25 -3.11 -15.36
N ILE A 47 -0.75 -4.14 -14.67
CA ILE A 47 -1.61 -4.00 -13.50
C ILE A 47 -1.03 -4.78 -12.35
N TYR A 48 -0.80 -4.10 -11.24
CA TYR A 48 -0.30 -4.68 -10.00
C TYR A 48 -1.44 -4.75 -8.98
N VAL A 49 -1.64 -5.93 -8.39
CA VAL A 49 -2.61 -6.18 -7.33
C VAL A 49 -1.86 -6.77 -6.15
N SER A 50 -2.10 -6.22 -4.97
CA SER A 50 -1.53 -6.71 -3.71
C SER A 50 -2.43 -6.35 -2.55
N GLY A 51 -2.07 -6.82 -1.36
CA GLY A 51 -2.72 -6.47 -0.11
C GLY A 51 -1.73 -6.42 1.02
N ASN A 52 -2.10 -5.76 2.11
CA ASN A 52 -1.37 -5.73 3.38
C ASN A 52 0.14 -5.42 3.21
N LEU A 53 0.44 -4.45 2.33
CA LEU A 53 1.79 -4.06 1.94
C LEU A 53 1.94 -2.54 2.08
N PHE A 54 3.05 -2.09 2.66
CA PHE A 54 3.31 -0.67 2.88
C PHE A 54 3.39 0.12 1.57
N ILE A 55 2.59 1.17 1.50
CA ILE A 55 2.58 2.17 0.43
C ILE A 55 3.08 3.50 1.00
N TYR A 56 4.28 3.90 0.59
CA TYR A 56 4.84 5.21 0.90
C TYR A 56 4.46 6.21 -0.19
N TYR A 57 3.74 7.26 0.20
CA TYR A 57 3.16 8.21 -0.75
C TYR A 57 3.86 9.58 -0.77
N LEU A 58 4.75 9.88 0.19
CA LEU A 58 5.61 11.08 0.16
C LEU A 58 7.09 10.72 0.34
N GLN A 59 7.92 11.17 -0.60
CA GLN A 59 9.37 11.00 -0.51
C GLN A 59 9.94 11.92 0.58
N ASN A 60 10.91 11.40 1.32
CA ASN A 60 11.58 11.99 2.48
C ASN A 60 10.74 12.07 3.76
N VAL A 61 9.56 11.44 3.78
CA VAL A 61 8.66 11.39 4.95
C VAL A 61 8.30 9.92 5.25
N PRO A 62 9.09 9.19 6.06
CA PRO A 62 8.82 7.78 6.37
C PRO A 62 7.47 7.52 7.03
N ASP A 63 6.91 8.50 7.73
CA ASP A 63 5.59 8.35 8.37
C ASP A 63 4.42 8.49 7.38
N ALA A 64 4.69 8.94 6.15
CA ALA A 64 3.70 9.02 5.08
C ALA A 64 3.51 7.64 4.43
N VAL A 65 2.96 6.72 5.21
CA VAL A 65 2.71 5.32 4.83
C VAL A 65 1.26 4.91 5.11
N VAL A 66 0.75 3.98 4.30
CA VAL A 66 -0.52 3.27 4.49
C VAL A 66 -0.32 1.78 4.16
N ALA A 67 -1.17 0.91 4.70
CA ALA A 67 -1.25 -0.51 4.34
C ALA A 67 -2.72 -0.86 4.12
N PRO A 68 -3.21 -0.75 2.87
CA PRO A 68 -4.57 -1.19 2.57
C PRO A 68 -4.67 -2.71 2.57
N ASP A 69 -5.83 -3.25 2.93
CA ASP A 69 -6.06 -4.71 2.90
C ASP A 69 -5.93 -5.26 1.48
N VAL A 70 -6.48 -4.54 0.49
CA VAL A 70 -6.33 -4.86 -0.94
C VAL A 70 -6.19 -3.56 -1.72
N PHE A 71 -5.31 -3.54 -2.72
CA PHE A 71 -5.20 -2.42 -3.65
C PHE A 71 -4.77 -2.86 -5.05
N LEU A 72 -5.05 -2.00 -6.02
CA LEU A 72 -4.66 -2.18 -7.41
C LEU A 72 -4.05 -0.88 -7.95
N VAL A 73 -2.99 -1.02 -8.75
CA VAL A 73 -2.35 0.07 -9.49
C VAL A 73 -2.24 -0.30 -10.97
N LYS A 74 -2.66 0.58 -11.86
CA LYS A 74 -2.54 0.49 -13.31
C LYS A 74 -1.29 1.20 -13.80
N GLY A 75 -0.79 0.78 -14.96
CA GLY A 75 0.40 1.38 -15.59
C GLY A 75 1.74 0.94 -14.99
N VAL A 76 1.74 0.11 -13.94
CA VAL A 76 2.96 -0.41 -13.30
C VAL A 76 3.20 -1.88 -13.61
N SER A 77 4.47 -2.29 -13.61
CA SER A 77 4.83 -3.70 -13.76
C SER A 77 4.26 -4.58 -12.63
N ASN A 78 3.65 -5.71 -13.00
CA ASN A 78 3.22 -6.74 -12.06
C ASN A 78 4.42 -7.57 -11.58
N LYS A 79 5.04 -7.13 -10.48
CA LYS A 79 6.19 -7.79 -9.83
C LYS A 79 6.03 -7.73 -8.30
N LYS A 80 6.70 -8.63 -7.59
CA LYS A 80 6.74 -8.60 -6.13
C LYS A 80 7.55 -7.39 -5.62
N ARG A 81 7.14 -6.84 -4.49
CA ARG A 81 7.75 -5.68 -3.83
C ARG A 81 7.84 -5.96 -2.32
N LEU A 82 8.82 -5.36 -1.66
CA LEU A 82 8.85 -5.31 -0.19
C LEU A 82 7.91 -4.23 0.33
N SER A 83 7.95 -3.06 -0.31
CA SER A 83 7.02 -1.95 -0.13
C SER A 83 6.81 -1.26 -1.47
N TYR A 84 5.71 -0.53 -1.60
CA TYR A 84 5.38 0.26 -2.77
C TYR A 84 5.71 1.72 -2.46
N LYS A 85 6.58 2.34 -3.25
CA LYS A 85 6.95 3.74 -3.07
C LYS A 85 6.56 4.51 -4.33
N VAL A 86 5.64 5.46 -4.18
CA VAL A 86 5.03 6.17 -5.31
C VAL A 86 6.09 6.83 -6.22
N TRP A 87 7.17 7.38 -5.65
CA TRP A 87 8.24 8.01 -6.43
C TRP A 87 9.15 7.02 -7.18
N GLU A 88 9.22 5.75 -6.77
CA GLU A 88 9.97 4.70 -7.49
C GLU A 88 9.13 4.10 -8.63
N GLU A 89 7.82 4.36 -8.64
CA GLU A 89 6.84 3.79 -9.57
C GLU A 89 6.20 4.90 -10.45
N GLY A 90 6.93 5.99 -10.71
CA GLY A 90 6.53 7.02 -11.67
C GLY A 90 5.41 7.95 -11.18
N GLY A 91 5.18 8.05 -9.87
CA GLY A 91 4.11 8.86 -9.31
C GLY A 91 2.75 8.18 -9.30
N LEU A 92 2.68 6.90 -9.69
CA LEU A 92 1.43 6.14 -9.77
C LEU A 92 1.00 5.68 -8.37
N THR A 93 -0.17 6.12 -7.96
CA THR A 93 -0.85 5.75 -6.71
C THR A 93 -1.87 4.64 -6.96
N PRO A 94 -2.41 3.99 -5.92
CA PRO A 94 -3.53 3.05 -6.09
C PRO A 94 -4.67 3.67 -6.90
N ASP A 95 -5.16 2.98 -7.93
CA ASP A 95 -6.38 3.32 -8.65
C ASP A 95 -7.64 2.83 -7.92
N TRP A 96 -7.45 1.85 -7.03
CA TRP A 96 -8.53 1.24 -6.28
C TRP A 96 -7.99 0.61 -5.00
N VAL A 97 -8.77 0.73 -3.93
CA VAL A 97 -8.47 0.20 -2.59
C VAL A 97 -9.72 -0.45 -2.01
N LEU A 98 -9.54 -1.52 -1.25
CA LEU A 98 -10.55 -2.12 -0.38
C LEU A 98 -9.98 -2.31 1.02
N GLU A 99 -10.83 -2.03 2.00
CA GLU A 99 -10.60 -2.22 3.43
C GLU A 99 -11.69 -3.17 3.98
N VAL A 100 -11.29 -4.18 4.72
CA VAL A 100 -12.18 -5.11 5.42
C VAL A 100 -12.35 -4.61 6.84
N THR A 101 -13.46 -3.90 7.07
CA THR A 101 -13.66 -3.22 8.34
C THR A 101 -14.11 -4.14 9.48
N SER A 102 -13.82 -3.72 10.71
CA SER A 102 -14.23 -4.35 11.95
C SER A 102 -14.90 -3.34 12.88
N ALA A 103 -15.58 -3.81 13.94
CA ALA A 103 -16.18 -2.90 14.93
C ALA A 103 -15.16 -1.93 15.55
N SER A 104 -13.90 -2.34 15.71
CA SER A 104 -12.82 -1.51 16.27
C SER A 104 -12.17 -0.55 15.28
N THR A 105 -12.22 -0.83 13.97
CA THR A 105 -11.54 -0.03 12.93
C THR A 105 -12.50 0.79 12.07
N ARG A 106 -13.81 0.58 12.22
CA ARG A 106 -14.88 1.18 11.40
C ARG A 106 -14.72 2.66 11.10
N ASN A 107 -14.54 3.49 12.13
CA ASN A 107 -14.43 4.94 11.93
C ASN A 107 -13.19 5.31 11.10
N THR A 108 -12.06 4.64 11.37
CA THR A 108 -10.82 4.84 10.61
C THR A 108 -10.97 4.39 9.16
N ASP A 109 -11.62 3.25 8.92
CA ASP A 109 -11.79 2.68 7.57
C ASP A 109 -12.86 3.41 6.73
N GLU A 110 -13.93 3.91 7.35
CA GLU A 110 -15.03 4.60 6.65
C GLU A 110 -14.78 6.10 6.47
N GLU A 111 -13.93 6.73 7.30
CA GLU A 111 -13.70 8.18 7.23
C GLU A 111 -12.24 8.60 7.00
N GLU A 112 -11.32 8.15 7.85
CA GLU A 112 -9.94 8.66 7.86
C GLU A 112 -9.13 8.17 6.65
N LYS A 113 -9.15 6.85 6.41
CA LYS A 113 -8.44 6.22 5.29
C LYS A 113 -8.95 6.72 3.93
N PRO A 114 -10.27 6.80 3.65
CA PRO A 114 -10.77 7.37 2.39
C PRO A 114 -10.29 8.80 2.13
N ARG A 115 -10.26 9.65 3.17
CA ARG A 115 -9.71 11.02 3.03
C ARG A 115 -8.21 10.99 2.69
N LYS A 116 -7.45 10.09 3.31
CA LYS A 116 -6.02 9.91 3.04
C LYS A 116 -5.77 9.40 1.62
N TYR A 117 -6.55 8.43 1.15
CA TYR A 117 -6.50 7.93 -0.23
C TYR A 117 -6.85 9.01 -1.25
N ALA A 118 -7.91 9.78 -1.01
CA ALA A 118 -8.26 10.91 -1.87
C ALA A 118 -7.13 11.97 -1.95
N GLN A 119 -6.44 12.25 -0.84
CA GLN A 119 -5.28 13.16 -0.84
C GLN A 119 -4.08 12.62 -1.63
N MET A 120 -3.95 11.30 -1.74
CA MET A 120 -2.93 10.65 -2.58
C MET A 120 -3.30 10.70 -4.06
N GLY A 121 -4.56 10.98 -4.42
CA GLY A 121 -5.07 10.88 -5.79
C GLY A 121 -5.51 9.47 -6.18
N ALA A 122 -5.86 8.65 -5.19
CA ALA A 122 -6.56 7.37 -5.39
C ALA A 122 -8.08 7.58 -5.52
#